data_AF-A0A0B7MGP5-F1
#
_entry.id   AF-A0A0B7MGP5-F1
#
_cell.length_a   1.000
_cell.length_b   1.000
_cell.length_c   1.000
_cell.angle_alpha   90.00
_cell.angle_beta   90.00
_cell.angle_gamma   90.00
#
_symmetry.space_group_name_H-M   'P 1'
#
loop_
_entity.id
_entity.type
_entity.pdbx_description
1 polymer ?
#
loop_
_entity_poly.entity_id
_entity_poly.type
_entity_poly.pdbx_seq_one_letter_code
_entity_poly.pdbx_strand_id
1 'polypeptide(L)'
;MFVIRTIILTAVFFLIFNFSQIRSGEFKFEAGSLILPFSLSFALVLVDSFIRVAFFYAFIIFIIIAALSYFLLRLMENKKI
;
A
#
# COMPACT_ATOMS: atom_id res chain seq x y z
N MET A 1 -9.83 -7.76 4.71
CA MET A 1 -8.98 -8.04 3.52
C MET A 1 -7.48 -8.00 3.81
N PHE A 2 -7.02 -7.23 4.81
CA PHE A 2 -5.60 -7.14 5.19
C PHE A 2 -4.94 -8.53 5.42
N VAL A 3 -5.50 -9.32 6.35
CA VAL A 3 -4.96 -10.65 6.70
C VAL A 3 -4.89 -11.58 5.50
N ILE A 4 -5.95 -11.64 4.68
CA ILE A 4 -6.01 -12.48 3.48
C ILE A 4 -4.92 -12.08 2.48
N ARG A 5 -4.72 -10.76 2.26
CA ARG A 5 -3.64 -10.27 1.38
C ARG A 5 -2.27 -10.66 1.90
N THR A 6 -2.04 -10.51 3.21
CA THR A 6 -0.77 -10.92 3.82
C THR A 6 -0.52 -12.41 3.64
N ILE A 7 -1.52 -13.26 3.83
CA ILE A 7 -1.40 -14.72 3.63
C ILE A 7 -1.06 -15.04 2.17
N ILE A 8 -1.78 -14.45 1.20
CA ILE A 8 -1.54 -14.69 -0.23
C ILE A 8 -0.13 -14.24 -0.62
N LEU A 9 0.27 -13.02 -0.24
CA LEU A 9 1.60 -12.50 -0.53
C LEU A 9 2.69 -13.34 0.13
N THR A 10 2.44 -13.84 1.34
CA THR A 10 3.41 -14.68 2.05
C THR A 10 3.61 -15.99 1.30
N ALA A 11 2.54 -16.61 0.80
CA ALA A 11 2.62 -17.81 -0.04
C ALA A 11 3.37 -17.52 -1.35
N VAL A 12 3.09 -16.41 -2.01
CA VAL A 12 3.78 -15.99 -3.24
C VAL A 12 5.27 -15.77 -3.00
N PHE A 13 5.65 -14.98 -1.99
CA PHE A 13 7.05 -14.74 -1.67
C PHE A 13 7.76 -16.00 -1.19
N PHE A 14 7.09 -16.86 -0.45
CA PHE A 14 7.64 -18.13 -0.03
C PHE A 14 8.00 -19.00 -1.25
N LEU A 15 7.09 -19.10 -2.21
CA LEU A 15 7.35 -19.83 -3.46
C LEU A 15 8.48 -19.20 -4.26
N ILE A 16 8.54 -17.87 -4.37
CA ILE A 16 9.59 -17.17 -5.12
C ILE A 16 10.95 -17.37 -4.48
N PHE A 17 11.07 -17.14 -3.17
CA PHE A 17 12.36 -17.21 -2.47
C PHE A 17 12.89 -18.63 -2.37
N ASN A 18 12.02 -19.62 -2.23
CA ASN A 18 12.42 -21.02 -2.13
C ASN A 18 12.36 -21.77 -3.47
N PHE A 19 12.02 -21.09 -4.58
CA PHE A 19 11.80 -21.73 -5.89
C PHE A 19 12.99 -22.59 -6.33
N SER A 20 14.21 -22.06 -6.19
CA SER A 20 15.43 -22.76 -6.62
C SER A 20 15.65 -24.06 -5.85
N GLN A 21 15.42 -24.03 -4.53
CA GLN A 21 15.60 -25.20 -3.66
C GLN A 21 14.46 -26.20 -3.82
N ILE A 22 13.23 -25.72 -4.02
CA ILE A 22 12.07 -26.57 -4.31
C ILE A 22 12.30 -27.31 -5.63
N ARG A 23 12.82 -26.61 -6.65
CA ARG A 23 13.11 -27.20 -7.96
C ARG A 23 14.26 -28.21 -7.93
N SER A 24 15.29 -27.98 -7.11
CA SER A 24 16.40 -28.93 -6.96
C SER A 24 16.04 -30.15 -6.11
N GLY A 25 14.87 -30.15 -5.44
CA GLY A 25 14.45 -31.23 -4.53
C GLY A 25 15.18 -31.23 -3.20
N GLU A 26 16.07 -30.26 -2.96
CA GLU A 26 16.87 -30.15 -1.74
C GLU A 26 16.20 -29.29 -0.65
N PHE A 27 14.97 -28.84 -0.91
CA PHE A 27 14.25 -27.97 0.02
C PHE A 27 13.97 -28.68 1.35
N LYS A 28 14.51 -28.13 2.44
CA LYS A 28 14.17 -28.52 3.81
C LYS A 28 13.30 -27.43 4.41
N PHE A 29 12.08 -27.79 4.77
CA PHE A 29 11.17 -26.85 5.39
C PHE A 29 11.64 -26.55 6.83
N GLU A 30 12.12 -25.35 7.04
CA GLU A 30 12.47 -24.81 8.35
C GLU A 30 11.53 -23.65 8.68
N ALA A 31 11.15 -23.48 9.95
CA ALA A 31 10.29 -22.35 10.35
C ALA A 31 10.89 -20.98 9.96
N GLY A 32 12.22 -20.89 9.88
CA GLY A 32 12.93 -19.70 9.40
C GLY A 32 12.63 -19.33 7.94
N SER A 33 12.31 -20.31 7.09
CA SER A 33 12.01 -20.10 5.66
C SER A 33 10.74 -19.28 5.41
N LEU A 34 9.86 -19.16 6.42
CA LEU A 34 8.64 -18.36 6.37
C LEU A 34 8.80 -16.92 6.89
N ILE A 35 9.84 -16.64 7.69
CA ILE A 35 10.02 -15.34 8.35
C ILE A 35 10.19 -14.25 7.30
N LEU A 36 11.12 -14.42 6.36
CA LEU A 36 11.39 -13.42 5.32
C LEU A 36 10.17 -13.18 4.40
N PRO A 37 9.52 -14.22 3.83
CA PRO A 37 8.28 -14.05 3.07
C PRO A 37 7.18 -13.31 3.84
N PHE A 38 7.00 -13.65 5.12
CA PHE A 38 5.97 -13.04 5.95
C PHE A 38 6.29 -11.57 6.25
N SER A 39 7.51 -11.26 6.68
CA SER A 39 7.95 -9.89 6.96
C SER A 39 7.81 -8.98 5.74
N LEU A 40 8.20 -9.46 4.55
CA LEU A 40 8.10 -8.69 3.32
C LEU A 40 6.64 -8.44 2.93
N SER A 41 5.80 -9.48 3.03
CA SER A 41 4.36 -9.37 2.80
C SER A 41 3.72 -8.37 3.75
N PHE A 42 4.02 -8.48 5.04
CA PHE A 42 3.47 -7.61 6.07
C PHE A 42 3.87 -6.16 5.84
N ALA A 43 5.15 -5.90 5.53
CA ALA A 43 5.64 -4.56 5.19
C ALA A 43 4.91 -3.98 3.97
N LEU A 44 4.76 -4.76 2.89
CA LEU A 44 4.06 -4.32 1.68
C LEU A 44 2.59 -3.98 1.94
N VAL A 45 1.87 -4.84 2.66
CA VAL A 45 0.45 -4.61 2.96
C VAL A 45 0.28 -3.41 3.90
N LEU A 46 1.20 -3.20 4.86
CA LEU A 46 1.24 -2.00 5.68
C LEU A 46 1.44 -0.75 4.83
N VAL A 47 2.48 -0.72 4.01
CA VAL A 47 2.81 0.42 3.16
C VAL A 47 1.66 0.74 2.19
N ASP A 48 1.05 -0.25 1.55
CA ASP A 48 -0.14 -0.06 0.68
C ASP A 48 -1.31 0.58 1.45
N SER A 49 -1.53 0.13 2.69
CA SER A 49 -2.58 0.68 3.54
C SER A 49 -2.31 2.15 3.89
N PHE A 50 -1.08 2.47 4.28
CA PHE A 50 -0.66 3.85 4.59
C PHE A 50 -0.76 4.78 3.38
N ILE A 51 -0.27 4.35 2.21
CA ILE A 51 -0.34 5.12 0.97
C ILE A 51 -1.79 5.43 0.61
N ARG A 52 -2.70 4.45 0.73
CA ARG A 52 -4.12 4.66 0.43
C ARG A 52 -4.76 5.70 1.33
N VAL A 53 -4.46 5.64 2.64
CA VAL A 53 -4.95 6.61 3.62
C VAL A 53 -4.38 8.00 3.32
N ALA A 54 -3.07 8.10 3.08
CA ALA A 54 -2.41 9.35 2.74
C ALA A 54 -3.01 9.97 1.46
N PHE A 55 -3.25 9.17 0.42
CA PHE A 55 -3.86 9.61 -0.82
C PHE A 55 -5.30 10.12 -0.63
N PHE A 56 -6.09 9.42 0.20
CA PHE A 56 -7.44 9.87 0.54
C PHE A 56 -7.45 11.23 1.24
N TYR A 57 -6.57 11.45 2.23
CA TYR A 57 -6.44 12.75 2.88
C TYR A 57 -5.92 13.84 1.93
N ALA A 58 -4.93 13.52 1.09
CA ALA A 58 -4.44 14.45 0.07
C ALA A 58 -5.56 14.88 -0.90
N PHE A 59 -6.42 13.94 -1.29
CA PHE A 59 -7.57 14.21 -2.16
C PHE A 59 -8.60 15.12 -1.49
N ILE A 60 -8.92 14.89 -0.20
CA ILE A 60 -9.83 15.77 0.55
C ILE A 60 -9.25 17.19 0.63
N ILE A 61 -7.97 17.31 0.97
CA ILE A 61 -7.28 18.62 1.06
C ILE A 61 -7.33 19.33 -0.29
N PHE A 62 -7.10 18.60 -1.38
CA PHE A 62 -7.20 19.14 -2.74
C PHE A 62 -8.59 19.71 -3.03
N ILE A 63 -9.67 18.99 -2.67
CA ILE A 63 -11.05 19.48 -2.84
C ILE A 63 -11.28 20.75 -2.04
N ILE A 64 -10.85 20.79 -0.77
CA ILE A 64 -11.03 21.95 0.10
C ILE A 64 -10.30 23.16 -0.47
N ILE A 65 -9.05 23.00 -0.90
CA ILE A 65 -8.26 24.07 -1.50
C ILE A 65 -8.95 24.57 -2.78
N ALA A 66 -9.38 23.68 -3.66
CA ALA A 66 -10.08 24.05 -4.90
C ALA A 66 -11.38 24.83 -4.63
N ALA A 67 -12.17 24.39 -3.64
CA ALA A 67 -13.39 25.08 -3.23
C ALA A 67 -13.10 26.48 -2.66
N LEU A 68 -12.06 26.62 -1.83
CA LEU A 68 -11.62 27.91 -1.30
C LEU A 68 -11.14 28.84 -2.42
N SER A 69 -10.34 28.34 -3.36
CA SER A 69 -9.90 29.13 -4.53
C SER A 69 -11.07 29.59 -5.39
N TYR A 70 -12.06 28.71 -5.64
CA TYR A 70 -13.26 29.07 -6.37
C TYR A 70 -14.06 30.16 -5.65
N PHE A 71 -14.26 30.01 -4.33
CA PHE A 71 -14.98 30.99 -3.53
C PHE A 71 -14.25 32.34 -3.50
N LEU A 72 -12.92 32.33 -3.39
CA LEU A 72 -12.10 33.53 -3.43
C LEU A 72 -12.22 34.23 -4.79
N LEU A 73 -12.17 33.48 -5.90
CA LEU A 73 -12.37 34.02 -7.25
C LEU A 73 -13.74 34.66 -7.40
N ARG A 74 -14.81 33.97 -6.94
CA ARG A 74 -16.18 34.48 -6.97
C ARG A 74 -16.33 35.75 -6.12
N LEU A 75 -15.68 35.82 -4.97
CA LEU A 75 -15.67 37.01 -4.12
C LEU A 75 -14.97 38.20 -4.80
N MET A 76 -13.86 37.97 -5.50
CA MET A 76 -13.16 39.01 -6.24
C MET A 76 -14.02 39.54 -7.39
N GLU A 77 -14.65 38.64 -8.15
CA GLU A 77 -15.55 39.00 -9.26
C GLU A 77 -16.77 39.80 -8.77
N ASN A 78 -17.37 39.38 -7.64
CA ASN A 78 -18.48 40.10 -7.03
C ASN A 78 -18.08 41.43 -6.37
N LYS A 79 -16.81 41.59 -5.96
CA LYS A 79 -16.33 42.83 -5.35
C LYS A 79 -15.94 43.93 -6.35
N LYS A 80 -15.93 43.67 -7.67
CA LYS A 80 -15.56 44.64 -8.72
C LYS A 80 -14.47 45.62 -8.26
N ILE A 81 -13.24 45.11 -8.15
CA ILE A 81 -12.08 45.91 -8.55
C ILE A 81 -12.04 45.89 -10.08
#